data_AF-A0A521LQ89-F1
#
_entry.id   AF-A0A521LQ89-F1
#
_cell.length_a   1.000
_cell.length_b   1.000
_cell.length_c   1.000
_cell.angle_alpha   90.00
_cell.angle_beta   90.00
_cell.angle_gamma   90.00
#
_symmetry.space_group_name_H-M   'P 1'
#
loop_
_entity.id
_entity.type
_entity.pdbx_description
1 polymer ?
#
loop_
_entity_poly.entity_id
_entity_poly.type
_entity_poly.pdbx_seq_one_letter_code
_entity_poly.pdbx_strand_id
1 'polypeptide(L)' 'MTLTASASGVFPIAPTPFLPDGSVDWASTEKLFAFYDGIGSDGTTVLGIMGEAPKLEP' A
#
# COMPACT_ATOMS: atom_id res chain seq x y z
N MET A 1 -0.17 -14.46 9.70
CA MET A 1 1.20 -14.85 10.11
C MET A 1 1.95 -13.60 10.54
N THR A 2 2.87 -13.71 11.49
CA THR A 2 3.76 -12.58 11.84
C THR A 2 4.94 -12.54 10.88
N LEU A 3 5.42 -11.33 10.54
CA LEU A 3 6.66 -11.18 9.78
C LEU A 3 7.85 -11.76 10.57
N THR A 4 8.79 -12.40 9.89
CA THR A 4 9.99 -12.99 10.50
C THR A 4 11.25 -12.54 9.76
N ALA A 5 12.43 -12.79 10.34
CA ALA A 5 13.71 -12.45 9.72
C ALA A 5 14.02 -13.23 8.43
N SER A 6 13.26 -14.29 8.13
CA SER A 6 13.38 -15.05 6.88
C SER A 6 12.50 -14.53 5.75
N ALA A 7 11.76 -13.43 5.96
CA ALA A 7 10.96 -12.81 4.90
C ALA A 7 11.88 -12.35 3.75
N SER A 8 11.50 -12.70 2.53
CA SER A 8 12.23 -12.39 1.31
C SER A 8 11.26 -12.34 0.13
N GLY A 9 11.70 -11.80 -1.00
CA GLY A 9 10.86 -11.60 -2.19
C GLY A 9 10.54 -10.13 -2.43
N VAL A 10 9.39 -9.84 -3.02
CA VAL A 10 8.98 -8.50 -3.44
C VAL A 10 7.90 -7.95 -2.50
N PHE A 11 8.22 -6.81 -1.88
CA PHE A 11 7.34 -6.09 -0.98
C PHE A 11 7.18 -4.64 -1.47
N PRO A 12 6.19 -4.34 -2.32
CA PRO A 12 5.96 -2.98 -2.80
C PRO A 12 5.71 -2.00 -1.65
N ILE A 13 6.23 -0.79 -1.78
CA ILE A 13 5.89 0.34 -0.91
C ILE A 13 4.72 1.06 -1.58
N ALA A 14 3.52 0.87 -1.06
CA ALA A 14 2.29 1.35 -1.68
C ALA A 14 2.10 2.85 -1.42
N PRO A 15 1.82 3.67 -2.45
CA PRO A 15 1.31 5.01 -2.24
C PRO A 15 -0.11 4.96 -1.65
N THR A 16 -0.55 6.07 -1.04
CA THR A 16 -1.98 6.27 -0.74
C THR A 16 -2.61 7.00 -1.92
N PRO A 17 -3.54 6.37 -2.67
CA PRO A 17 -4.21 7.03 -3.77
C PRO A 17 -5.16 8.13 -3.25
N PHE A 18 -5.13 9.29 -3.89
CA PHE A 18 -6.01 10.42 -3.56
C PHE A 18 -6.83 10.84 -4.78
N LEU A 19 -8.07 11.25 -4.53
CA LEU A 19 -8.92 11.95 -5.49
C LEU A 19 -8.40 13.39 -5.70
N PRO A 20 -8.82 14.09 -6.78
CA PRO A 20 -8.41 15.47 -7.02
C PRO A 20 -8.77 16.46 -5.89
N ASP A 21 -9.74 16.12 -5.05
CA ASP A 21 -10.14 16.92 -3.88
C ASP A 21 -9.32 16.61 -2.61
N GLY A 22 -8.36 15.68 -2.69
CA GLY A 22 -7.48 15.27 -1.59
C GLY A 22 -8.06 14.20 -0.67
N SER A 23 -9.30 13.75 -0.88
CA SER A 23 -9.84 12.60 -0.17
C SER A 23 -9.22 11.28 -0.66
N VAL A 24 -9.23 10.24 0.19
CA VAL A 24 -8.66 8.93 -0.17
C VAL A 24 -9.48 8.28 -1.29
N ASP A 25 -8.80 7.84 -2.35
CA ASP A 25 -9.40 7.05 -3.43
C ASP A 25 -9.36 5.56 -3.07
N TRP A 26 -10.42 5.11 -2.41
CA TRP A 26 -10.59 3.72 -2.00
C TRP A 26 -10.72 2.74 -3.18
N ALA A 27 -11.30 3.18 -4.30
CA ALA A 27 -11.47 2.31 -5.47
C ALA A 27 -10.12 2.04 -6.16
N SER A 28 -9.26 3.05 -6.25
CA SER A 28 -7.89 2.87 -6.72
C SER A 28 -7.05 2.04 -5.74
N THR A 29 -7.28 2.21 -4.43
CA THR A 29 -6.61 1.39 -3.38
C THR A 29 -6.92 -0.10 -3.56
N GLU A 30 -8.19 -0.46 -3.77
CA GLU A 30 -8.60 -1.85 -4.01
C GLU A 30 -7.92 -2.42 -5.27
N LYS A 31 -7.94 -1.67 -6.38
CA LYS A 31 -7.30 -2.09 -7.63
C LYS A 31 -5.79 -2.26 -7.48
N LEU A 32 -5.14 -1.38 -6.73
CA LEU A 32 -3.70 -1.42 -6.49
C LEU A 32 -3.30 -2.71 -5.76
N PHE A 33 -4.01 -3.05 -4.69
CA PHE A 33 -3.71 -4.27 -3.93
C PHE A 33 -4.12 -5.54 -4.68
N ALA A 34 -5.23 -5.52 -5.43
CA ALA A 34 -5.58 -6.62 -6.33
C ALA A 34 -4.51 -6.84 -7.41
N PHE A 35 -3.90 -5.75 -7.91
CA PHE A 35 -2.78 -5.85 -8.85
C PHE A 35 -1.55 -6.46 -8.18
N TYR A 36 -1.15 -6.00 -6.99
CA TYR A 36 0.01 -6.55 -6.27
C TYR A 36 -0.15 -8.04 -5.95
N ASP A 37 -1.35 -8.46 -5.53
CA ASP A 37 -1.69 -9.87 -5.34
C ASP A 37 -1.62 -10.65 -6.66
N GLY A 38 -2.22 -10.12 -7.73
CA GLY A 38 -2.26 -10.76 -9.05
C GLY A 38 -0.88 -10.95 -9.72
N ILE A 39 0.11 -10.10 -9.39
CA ILE A 39 1.49 -10.26 -9.86
C ILE A 39 2.37 -11.10 -8.91
N GLY A 40 1.82 -11.59 -7.79
CA GLY A 40 2.51 -12.46 -6.84
C GLY A 40 3.46 -11.72 -5.89
N SER A 41 3.08 -10.53 -5.41
CA SER A 41 3.87 -9.84 -4.36
C SER A 41 3.83 -10.64 -3.06
N ASP A 42 4.98 -10.78 -2.39
CA ASP A 42 5.13 -11.54 -1.14
C ASP A 42 4.59 -10.78 0.09
N GLY A 43 4.36 -9.48 -0.05
CA GLY A 43 3.69 -8.62 0.92
C GLY A 43 3.62 -7.18 0.43
N THR A 44 3.23 -6.25 1.29
CA THR A 44 3.15 -4.81 0.95
C THR A 44 3.40 -3.97 2.19
N THR A 45 4.14 -2.87 2.03
CA THR A 45 4.31 -1.84 3.05
C THR A 45 3.40 -0.66 2.73
N VAL A 46 2.59 -0.22 3.69
CA VAL A 46 1.64 0.90 3.54
C VAL A 46 2.01 2.06 4.45
N LEU A 47 1.42 3.24 4.22
CA LEU A 47 1.63 4.45 5.02
C LEU A 47 3.11 4.91 4.98
N GLY A 48 3.61 5.42 6.12
CA GLY A 48 4.93 6.05 6.19
C GLY A 48 5.02 7.29 5.31
N ILE A 49 6.25 7.73 5.02
CA ILE A 49 6.49 8.90 4.18
C ILE A 49 6.04 8.65 2.73
N MET A 50 6.27 7.45 2.21
CA MET A 50 5.95 7.14 0.80
C MET A 50 4.46 6.87 0.56
N GLY A 51 3.72 6.46 1.58
CA GLY A 51 2.26 6.47 1.58
C GLY A 51 1.67 7.81 2.03
N GLU A 52 2.46 8.88 2.18
CA GLU A 52 2.01 10.22 2.55
C GLU A 52 1.20 10.28 3.87
N ALA A 53 1.49 9.37 4.81
CA ALA A 53 0.73 9.22 6.06
C ALA A 53 0.59 10.51 6.89
N PRO A 54 1.58 11.43 6.96
CA PRO A 54 1.41 12.69 7.68
C PRO A 54 0.33 13.63 7.13
N LYS A 55 -0.26 13.31 5.96
CA LYS A 55 -1.39 14.05 5.38
C LYS A 55 -2.76 13.42 5.70
N LEU A 56 -2.77 12.28 6.39
CA LEU A 56 -3.99 11.56 6.75
C LEU A 56 -4.46 11.96 8.15
N GLU A 57 -5.77 11.99 8.32
CA GLU A 57 -6.40 12.13 9.64
C GLU A 57 -6.60 10.75 10.29
N PRO A 58 -6.50 10.65 11.63
CA PRO A 58 -6.71 9.40 12.38
C PRO A 58 -8.14 8.83 12.31
#